data_AF-A0A5B6UYQ1-F1
#
_entry.id   AF-A0A5B6UYQ1-F1
#
_cell.length_a   1.000
_cell.length_b   1.000
_cell.length_c   1.000
_cell.angle_alpha   90.00
_cell.angle_beta   90.00
_cell.angle_gamma   90.00
#
_symmetry.space_group_name_H-M   'P 1'
#
loop_
_entity.id
_entity.type
_entity.pdbx_description
1 polymer ?
#
loop_
_entity_poly.entity_id
_entity_poly.type
_entity_poly.pdbx_seq_one_letter_code
_entity_poly.pdbx_strand_id
1 'polypeptide(L)'
;MYWAIKELNLDPKLAKQERLFHLQELEEFQFMAYENVKLKLKSRWIGPYIINQVTPHGAIELIGNGGQPFLVNDQRVKHYFSRASKEVIETQDLQCKFIWTQ
;
A
#
# COMPACT_ATOMS: atom_id res chain seq x y z
N MET A 1 40.55 47.59 3.59
CA MET A 1 39.42 46.63 3.56
C MET A 1 38.80 46.51 2.14
N TYR A 2 39.58 46.66 1.07
CA TYR A 2 39.10 46.57 -0.33
C TYR A 2 39.77 45.43 -1.12
N TRP A 3 40.61 44.63 -0.45
CA TRP A 3 41.28 43.47 -1.04
C TRP A 3 40.45 42.19 -0.92
N ALA A 4 39.78 41.97 0.22
CA ALA A 4 38.99 40.77 0.47
C ALA A 4 37.77 40.59 -0.47
N ILE A 5 37.29 41.67 -1.08
CA ILE A 5 36.12 41.63 -1.98
C ILE A 5 36.50 41.06 -3.36
N LYS A 6 37.76 41.25 -3.80
CA LYS A 6 38.22 40.73 -5.11
C LYS A 6 38.51 39.22 -5.10
N GLU A 7 38.59 38.62 -3.91
CA GLU A 7 38.95 37.21 -3.72
C GLU A 7 37.73 36.28 -3.85
N LEU A 8 36.52 36.83 -3.76
CA LEU A 8 35.30 36.09 -4.00
C LEU A 8 34.84 36.33 -5.44
N ASN A 9 35.39 35.56 -6.37
CA ASN A 9 34.83 35.30 -7.70
C ASN A 9 33.48 34.54 -7.60
N LEU A 10 32.57 34.98 -6.71
CA LEU A 10 31.20 34.50 -6.67
C LEU A 10 30.47 35.20 -7.82
N ASP A 11 30.24 34.49 -8.92
CA ASP A 11 29.25 34.94 -9.90
C ASP A 11 27.85 34.70 -9.29
N PRO A 12 27.13 35.77 -8.87
CA PRO A 12 25.82 35.63 -8.25
C PRO A 12 24.79 35.04 -9.22
N LYS A 13 25.01 35.12 -10.54
CA LYS A 13 24.14 34.51 -11.55
C LYS A 13 24.34 33.00 -11.57
N LEU A 14 25.59 32.55 -11.59
CA LEU A 14 25.92 31.13 -11.49
C LEU A 14 25.38 30.55 -10.17
N ALA A 15 25.64 31.21 -9.04
CA ALA A 15 25.15 30.77 -7.74
C ALA A 15 23.60 30.79 -7.62
N LYS A 16 22.92 31.66 -8.37
CA LYS A 16 21.45 31.64 -8.46
C LYS A 16 20.96 30.47 -9.32
N GLN A 17 21.64 30.19 -10.43
CA GLN A 17 21.31 29.07 -11.32
C GLN A 17 21.56 27.72 -10.65
N GLU A 18 22.70 27.56 -9.98
CA GLU A 18 23.01 26.35 -9.22
C GLU A 18 21.97 26.13 -8.12
N ARG A 19 21.61 27.16 -7.34
CA ARG A 19 20.53 27.04 -6.35
C ARG A 19 19.20 26.64 -6.98
N LEU A 20 18.85 27.21 -8.13
CA LEU A 20 17.61 26.85 -8.84
C LEU A 20 17.64 25.40 -9.33
N PHE A 21 18.77 24.94 -9.85
CA PHE A 21 18.96 23.58 -10.31
C PHE A 21 18.81 22.58 -9.16
N HIS A 22 19.47 22.83 -8.02
CA HIS A 22 19.30 22.00 -6.82
C HIS A 22 17.86 22.01 -6.29
N LEU A 23 17.16 23.15 -6.36
CA LEU A 23 15.74 23.22 -5.98
C LEU A 23 14.86 22.37 -6.91
N GLN A 24 15.14 22.39 -8.22
CA GLN A 24 14.42 21.59 -9.20
C GLN A 24 14.66 20.08 -8.97
N GLU A 25 15.90 19.67 -8.71
CA GLU A 25 16.21 18.29 -8.34
C GLU A 25 15.43 17.84 -7.09
N LEU A 26 15.34 18.70 -6.06
CA LEU A 26 14.57 18.42 -4.85
C LEU A 26 13.07 18.25 -5.12
N GLU A 27 12.49 19.08 -5.98
CA GLU A 27 11.09 18.94 -6.40
C GLU A 27 10.85 17.62 -7.15
N GLU A 28 11.80 17.22 -8.01
CA GLU A 28 11.76 15.93 -8.71
C GLU A 28 11.83 14.76 -7.71
N PHE A 29 12.74 14.80 -6.73
CA PHE A 29 12.81 13.77 -5.70
C PHE A 29 11.53 13.69 -4.86
N GLN A 30 10.93 14.83 -4.49
CA GLN A 30 9.65 14.85 -3.77
C GLN A 30 8.52 14.25 -4.61
N PHE A 31 8.44 14.62 -5.89
CA PHE A 31 7.45 14.08 -6.82
C PHE A 31 7.59 12.56 -6.98
N MET A 32 8.82 12.10 -7.16
CA MET A 32 9.13 10.67 -7.26
C MET A 32 8.80 9.93 -5.96
N ALA A 33 9.10 10.50 -4.80
CA ALA A 33 8.71 9.92 -3.51
C ALA A 33 7.19 9.81 -3.37
N TYR A 34 6.45 10.86 -3.74
CA TYR A 34 4.99 10.88 -3.69
C TYR A 34 4.34 9.84 -4.61
N GLU A 35 4.76 9.77 -5.88
CA GLU A 35 4.24 8.75 -6.81
C GLU A 35 4.64 7.34 -6.38
N ASN A 36 5.82 7.15 -5.80
CA ASN A 36 6.23 5.87 -5.23
C ASN A 36 5.34 5.45 -4.05
N VAL A 37 4.99 6.36 -3.13
CA VAL A 37 4.08 6.07 -2.00
C VAL A 37 2.69 5.68 -2.49
N LYS A 38 2.17 6.40 -3.49
CA LYS A 38 0.87 6.13 -4.12
C LYS A 38 0.80 4.73 -4.78
N LEU A 39 1.93 4.20 -5.23
CA LEU A 39 2.01 2.89 -5.86
C LEU A 39 2.32 1.76 -4.86
N LYS A 40 3.06 2.02 -3.79
CA LYS A 40 3.66 0.97 -2.94
C LYS A 40 2.73 0.31 -1.92
N LEU A 41 1.55 0.86 -1.59
CA LEU A 41 0.70 0.28 -0.53
C LEU A 41 -0.79 0.26 -0.90
N LYS A 42 -1.14 -0.47 -1.96
CA LYS A 42 -2.55 -0.78 -2.25
C LYS A 42 -2.88 -2.19 -1.82
N SER A 43 -3.47 -2.30 -0.62
CA SER A 43 -4.22 -3.49 -0.19
C SER A 43 -5.31 -3.78 -1.21
N ARG A 44 -5.24 -4.92 -1.90
CA ARG A 44 -6.26 -5.33 -2.87
C ARG A 44 -7.14 -6.42 -2.29
N TRP A 45 -8.43 -6.30 -2.57
CA TRP A 45 -9.40 -7.33 -2.25
C TRP A 45 -9.29 -8.47 -3.26
N ILE A 46 -9.05 -9.69 -2.79
CA ILE A 46 -9.13 -10.89 -3.62
C ILE A 46 -10.36 -11.66 -3.16
N GLY A 47 -11.24 -11.97 -4.12
CA GLY A 47 -12.31 -12.98 -4.13
C GLY A 47 -13.17 -13.22 -2.87
N PRO A 48 -14.40 -13.72 -3.01
CA PRO A 48 -15.04 -14.43 -1.91
C PRO A 48 -14.35 -15.80 -1.72
N TYR A 49 -13.95 -16.12 -0.49
CA TYR A 49 -13.52 -17.48 -0.11
C TYR A 49 -14.41 -18.04 0.99
N ILE A 50 -14.41 -19.37 1.11
CA ILE A 50 -15.14 -20.12 2.13
C ILE A 50 -14.19 -20.48 3.28
N ILE A 51 -14.65 -20.30 4.52
CA ILE A 51 -13.95 -20.73 5.73
C ILE A 51 -14.21 -22.23 5.95
N ASN A 52 -13.14 -23.01 6.08
CA ASN A 52 -13.19 -24.43 6.44
C ASN A 52 -13.28 -24.59 7.97
N GLN A 53 -12.31 -24.02 8.69
CA GLN A 53 -12.23 -24.06 10.15
C GLN A 53 -11.39 -22.92 10.71
N VAL A 54 -11.53 -22.65 12.01
CA VAL A 54 -10.67 -21.74 12.76
C VAL A 54 -9.84 -22.58 13.74
N THR A 55 -8.52 -22.43 13.68
CA THR A 55 -7.61 -23.13 14.58
C THR A 55 -7.75 -22.58 16.01
N PRO A 56 -7.44 -23.37 17.06
CA PRO A 56 -7.41 -22.87 18.44
C PRO A 56 -6.46 -21.68 18.65
N HIS A 57 -5.48 -21.53 17.75
CA HIS A 57 -4.48 -20.47 17.77
C HIS A 57 -4.89 -19.21 16.98
N GLY A 58 -6.12 -19.15 16.46
CA GLY A 58 -6.69 -17.96 15.81
C GLY A 58 -6.39 -17.83 14.32
N ALA A 59 -5.62 -18.75 13.72
CA ALA A 59 -5.48 -18.81 12.25
C ALA A 59 -6.74 -19.40 11.61
N ILE A 60 -7.08 -18.93 10.41
CA ILE A 60 -8.28 -19.34 9.68
C ILE A 60 -7.89 -20.19 8.48
N GLU A 61 -8.48 -21.37 8.32
CA GLU A 61 -8.35 -22.20 7.13
C GLU A 61 -9.40 -21.84 6.09
N LEU A 62 -8.96 -21.59 4.87
CA LEU A 62 -9.80 -21.21 3.74
C LEU A 62 -9.70 -22.21 2.61
N ILE A 63 -10.79 -22.37 1.87
CA ILE A 63 -10.82 -23.18 0.64
C ILE A 63 -10.64 -22.25 -0.55
N GLY A 64 -9.53 -22.40 -1.28
CA GLY A 64 -9.28 -21.69 -2.53
C GLY A 64 -10.11 -22.22 -3.70
N ASN A 65 -10.07 -21.52 -4.85
CA ASN A 65 -10.79 -21.95 -6.06
C ASN A 65 -10.41 -23.36 -6.55
N GLY A 66 -9.22 -23.86 -6.18
CA GLY A 66 -8.77 -25.22 -6.50
C GLY A 66 -9.18 -26.29 -5.49
N GLY A 67 -10.03 -25.96 -4.51
CA GLY A 67 -10.45 -26.87 -3.44
C GLY A 67 -9.39 -27.16 -2.38
N GLN A 68 -8.17 -26.63 -2.54
CA GLN A 68 -7.09 -26.85 -1.60
C GLN A 68 -7.19 -25.88 -0.41
N PRO A 69 -7.12 -26.37 0.83
CA PRO A 69 -7.16 -25.52 2.02
C PRO A 69 -5.81 -24.83 2.26
N PHE A 70 -5.85 -23.59 2.75
CA PHE A 70 -4.67 -22.85 3.19
C PHE A 70 -4.97 -21.97 4.42
N LEU A 71 -3.95 -21.72 5.24
CA LEU A 71 -4.06 -20.92 6.46
C LEU A 71 -3.80 -19.44 6.19
N VAL A 72 -4.62 -18.57 6.78
CA VAL A 72 -4.40 -17.12 6.82
C VAL A 72 -4.48 -16.58 8.24
N ASN A 73 -3.82 -15.45 8.45
CA ASN A 73 -3.97 -14.68 9.68
C ASN A 73 -5.34 -13.99 9.72
N ASP A 74 -5.98 -13.96 10.88
CA ASP A 74 -7.31 -13.37 11.09
C ASP A 74 -7.36 -11.88 10.65
N GLN A 75 -6.29 -11.12 10.89
CA GLN A 75 -6.14 -9.72 10.53
C GLN A 75 -6.22 -9.45 9.02
N ARG A 76 -6.05 -10.47 8.18
CA ARG A 76 -6.08 -10.37 6.72
C ARG A 76 -7.45 -10.74 6.13
N VAL A 77 -8.43 -11.03 6.99
CA VAL A 77 -9.78 -11.51 6.64
C VAL A 77 -10.82 -10.43 6.96
N LYS A 78 -11.76 -10.17 6.05
CA LYS A 78 -13.00 -9.44 6.39
C LYS A 78 -14.24 -10.16 5.90
N HIS A 79 -15.31 -10.10 6.69
CA HIS A 79 -16.61 -10.65 6.30
C HIS A 79 -17.14 -9.99 5.03
N TYR A 80 -17.65 -10.80 4.11
CA TYR A 80 -18.33 -10.32 2.93
C TYR A 80 -19.83 -10.28 3.18
N PHE A 81 -20.39 -9.08 3.29
CA PHE A 81 -21.82 -8.90 3.32
C PHE A 81 -22.35 -8.86 1.88
N SER A 82 -22.81 -10.00 1.37
CA SER A 82 -23.58 -10.03 0.12
C SER A 82 -24.96 -9.42 0.37
N ARG A 83 -25.38 -8.44 -0.45
CA ARG A 83 -26.79 -8.01 -0.48
C ARG A 83 -27.58 -9.04 -1.30
N ALA A 84 -27.83 -10.22 -0.73
CA ALA A 84 -28.73 -11.20 -1.30
C ALA A 84 -29.83 -11.54 -0.28
N SER A 85 -31.06 -11.56 -0.79
CA SER A 85 -32.35 -11.59 -0.11
C SER A 85 -32.48 -12.69 0.95
N LYS A 86 -33.08 -12.32 2.09
CA LYS A 86 -33.64 -13.22 3.10
C LYS A 86 -34.57 -14.23 2.40
N GLU A 87 -34.12 -15.46 2.21
CA GLU A 87 -34.98 -16.64 2.20
C GLU A 87 -34.11 -17.91 2.32
N VAL A 88 -34.43 -18.70 3.37
CA VAL A 88 -33.96 -20.05 3.70
C VAL A 88 -32.60 -20.15 4.42
N ILE A 89 -32.63 -20.84 5.57
CA ILE A 89 -31.64 -20.89 6.65
C ILE A 89 -30.85 -22.19 6.51
N GLU A 90 -29.52 -22.15 6.79
CA GLU A 90 -28.66 -23.20 7.38
C GLU A 90 -27.28 -23.33 6.69
N THR A 91 -26.23 -22.93 7.43
CA THR A 91 -24.82 -23.37 7.35
C THR A 91 -23.84 -22.90 6.26
N GLN A 92 -24.12 -21.89 5.41
CA GLN A 92 -23.18 -21.56 4.31
C GLN A 92 -22.83 -20.06 4.06
N ASP A 93 -23.09 -19.15 4.99
CA ASP A 93 -22.82 -17.71 4.77
C ASP A 93 -21.54 -17.17 5.44
N LEU A 94 -20.45 -17.94 5.48
CA LEU A 94 -19.13 -17.41 5.82
C LEU A 94 -18.29 -17.09 4.57
N GLN A 95 -18.91 -16.46 3.58
CA GLN A 95 -18.15 -15.86 2.49
C GLN A 95 -17.40 -14.62 3.03
N CYS A 96 -16.10 -14.55 2.79
CA CYS A 96 -15.25 -13.43 3.23
C CYS A 96 -14.49 -12.84 2.04
N LYS A 97 -14.25 -11.52 2.03
CA LYS A 97 -13.34 -10.83 1.09
C LYS A 97 -12.03 -10.56 1.82
N PHE A 98 -10.87 -10.79 1.18
CA PHE A 98 -9.58 -10.74 1.86
C PHE A 98 -8.70 -9.60 1.37
N ILE A 99 -7.88 -9.05 2.26
CA ILE A 99 -6.80 -8.10 1.94
C ILE A 99 -5.48 -8.87 1.90
N TRP A 100 -4.73 -8.76 0.80
CA TRP A 100 -3.30 -9.07 0.81
C TRP A 100 -2.48 -7.78 0.84
N THR A 101 -1.43 -7.78 1.66
CA THR A 101 -0.32 -6.82 1.63
C THR A 101 0.95 -7.57 1.25
N GLN A 102 1.63 -7.13 0.19
CA GLN A 102 3.07 -7.31 0.06
C GLN A 102 3.78 -6.24 0.89
#